data_AF-A0A955C3W4-F1
#
_entry.id   AF-A0A955C3W4-F1
#
_cell.length_a   1.000
_cell.length_b   1.000
_cell.length_c   1.000
_cell.angle_alpha   90.00
_cell.angle_beta   90.00
_cell.angle_gamma   90.00
#
_symmetry.space_group_name_H-M   'P 1'
#
loop_
_entity.id
_entity.type
_entity.pdbx_description
1 polymer ?
#
loop_
_entity_poly.entity_id
_entity_poly.type
_entity_poly.pdbx_seq_one_letter_code
_entity_poly.pdbx_strand_id
1 'polypeptide(L)'
;MMPISTQRDEQPQLNMTPMIDIVFLIIIFFMVGTKFTELERKIGLQVPEVSDVAAMTPAPEKRVVNVYRDGQITLDRQEVSLLELVSR
;
A
#
# COMPACT_ATOMS: atom_id res chain seq x y z
N MET A 1 -57.84 -41.57 17.28
CA MET A 1 -56.82 -40.58 17.71
C MET A 1 -55.56 -40.85 16.90
N MET A 2 -55.07 -39.84 16.20
CA MET A 2 -53.83 -39.94 15.42
C MET A 2 -52.66 -39.53 16.34
N PRO A 3 -51.54 -40.27 16.38
CA PRO A 3 -50.40 -39.85 17.19
C PRO A 3 -49.72 -38.65 16.54
N ILE A 4 -49.48 -37.60 17.31
CA ILE A 4 -48.67 -36.46 16.90
C ILE A 4 -47.21 -36.89 17.03
N SER A 5 -46.53 -37.03 15.90
CA SER A 5 -45.08 -37.24 15.86
C SER A 5 -44.38 -35.91 16.16
N THR A 6 -43.91 -35.74 17.39
CA THR A 6 -43.04 -34.64 17.78
C THR A 6 -41.68 -34.85 17.14
N GLN A 7 -41.47 -34.29 15.94
CA GLN A 7 -40.12 -34.14 15.40
C GLN A 7 -39.34 -33.27 16.39
N ARG A 8 -38.32 -33.86 17.02
CA ARG A 8 -37.37 -33.08 17.81
C ARG A 8 -36.65 -32.15 16.83
N ASP A 9 -36.74 -30.84 17.07
CA ASP A 9 -35.94 -29.85 16.38
C ASP A 9 -34.45 -30.20 16.57
N GLU A 10 -33.85 -30.88 15.60
CA GLU A 10 -32.40 -31.01 15.52
C GLU A 10 -31.85 -29.61 15.25
N GLN A 11 -31.05 -29.12 16.20
CA GLN A 11 -30.38 -27.83 16.03
C GLN A 11 -29.50 -27.89 14.78
N PRO A 12 -29.57 -26.90 13.88
CA PRO A 12 -28.78 -26.90 12.65
C PRO A 12 -27.29 -26.97 13.02
N GLN A 13 -26.62 -28.04 12.58
CA GLN A 13 -25.19 -28.22 12.79
C GLN A 13 -24.44 -27.28 11.85
N LEU A 14 -23.61 -26.40 12.41
CA LEU A 14 -22.77 -25.52 11.61
C LEU A 14 -21.63 -26.33 10.98
N ASN A 15 -21.64 -26.43 9.65
CA ASN A 15 -20.55 -27.07 8.90
C ASN A 15 -19.32 -26.16 8.90
N MET A 16 -18.26 -26.56 9.61
CA MET A 16 -17.01 -25.79 9.69
C MET A 16 -16.17 -25.88 8.40
N THR A 17 -16.26 -26.98 7.65
CA THR A 17 -15.49 -27.21 6.42
C THR A 17 -15.58 -26.07 5.39
N PRO A 18 -16.79 -25.58 4.99
CA PRO A 18 -16.88 -24.44 4.07
C PRO A 18 -16.40 -23.11 4.69
N MET A 19 -16.47 -22.97 6.02
CA MET A 19 -16.00 -21.76 6.70
C MET A 19 -14.47 -21.67 6.69
N ILE A 20 -13.79 -22.80 6.90
CA ILE A 20 -12.33 -22.87 6.84
C ILE A 20 -11.83 -22.50 5.44
N ASP A 21 -12.51 -22.96 4.39
CA ASP A 21 -12.17 -22.65 3.01
C ASP A 21 -12.25 -21.13 2.71
N ILE A 22 -13.33 -20.47 3.13
CA ILE A 22 -13.50 -19.02 2.99
C ILE A 22 -12.38 -18.25 3.72
N VAL A 23 -12.03 -18.66 4.94
CA VAL A 23 -10.95 -18.03 5.71
C VAL A 23 -9.60 -18.23 5.04
N PHE A 24 -9.34 -19.43 4.50
CA PHE A 24 -8.10 -19.74 3.78
C PHE A 24 -7.96 -18.89 2.51
N LEU A 25 -9.03 -18.74 1.73
CA LEU A 25 -9.07 -17.88 0.55
C LEU A 25 -8.80 -16.41 0.89
N ILE A 26 -9.36 -15.91 2.00
CA ILE A 26 -9.10 -14.53 2.48
C ILE A 26 -7.62 -14.35 2.83
N ILE A 27 -7.01 -15.31 3.54
CA ILE A 27 -5.58 -15.23 3.90
C ILE A 27 -4.69 -15.21 2.66
N ILE A 28 -4.97 -16.05 1.65
CA ILE A 28 -4.22 -16.05 0.38
C ILE A 28 -4.36 -14.70 -0.33
N PHE A 29 -5.57 -14.15 -0.41
CA PHE A 29 -5.80 -12.85 -1.04
C PHE A 29 -5.00 -11.74 -0.37
N PHE A 30 -4.97 -11.69 0.97
CA PHE A 30 -4.16 -10.74 1.71
C PHE A 30 -2.65 -10.97 1.50
N MET A 31 -2.18 -12.22 1.54
CA MET A 31 -0.77 -12.54 1.34
C MET A 31 -0.27 -12.11 -0.05
N VAL A 32 -1.06 -12.32 -1.09
CA VAL A 32 -0.74 -11.87 -2.45
C VAL A 32 -0.85 -10.34 -2.56
N GLY A 33 -1.89 -9.74 -1.97
CA GLY A 33 -2.10 -8.29 -1.99
C GLY A 33 -0.98 -7.50 -1.33
N THR A 34 -0.47 -7.95 -0.18
CA THR A 34 0.65 -7.28 0.53
C THR A 34 1.95 -7.21 -0.28
N LYS A 35 2.18 -8.14 -1.22
CA LYS A 35 3.36 -8.10 -2.09
C LYS A 35 3.35 -6.93 -3.07
N PHE A 36 2.18 -6.41 -3.42
CA PHE A 36 2.07 -5.24 -4.29
C PHE A 36 2.52 -3.95 -3.59
N THR A 37 2.18 -3.77 -2.31
CA THR A 37 2.60 -2.57 -1.55
C THR A 37 4.10 -2.52 -1.29
N GLU A 38 4.77 -3.67 -1.13
CA GLU A 38 6.23 -3.72 -0.94
C GLU A 38 7.00 -3.35 -2.21
N LEU A 39 6.46 -3.61 -3.40
CA LEU A 39 7.14 -3.31 -4.66
C LEU A 39 7.25 -1.80 -4.92
N GLU A 40 6.24 -1.02 -4.55
CA GLU A 40 6.23 0.44 -4.71
C GLU A 40 7.19 1.17 -3.76
N ARG A 41 7.60 0.53 -2.64
CA ARG A 41 8.42 1.15 -1.59
C ARG A 41 9.91 0.81 -1.67
N LYS A 42 10.37 0.14 -2.72
CA LYS A 42 11.79 -0.25 -2.89
C LYS A 42 12.72 0.88 -3.35
N ILE A 43 12.34 2.15 -3.19
CA ILE A 43 13.33 3.22 -3.23
C ILE A 43 13.98 3.24 -1.84
N GLY A 44 15.22 2.76 -1.74
CA GLY A 44 16.02 2.86 -0.52
C GLY A 44 16.28 4.33 -0.20
N LEU A 45 15.32 4.97 0.48
CA LEU A 45 15.43 6.35 0.93
C LEU A 45 16.27 6.35 2.21
N GLN A 46 17.55 6.66 2.08
CA GLN A 46 18.40 6.97 3.21
C GLN A 46 18.04 8.39 3.66
N VAL A 47 17.20 8.50 4.68
CA VAL A 47 16.84 9.80 5.25
C VAL A 47 18.09 10.36 5.93
N PRO A 48 18.54 11.58 5.58
CA PRO A 48 19.71 12.16 6.22
C PRO A 48 19.44 12.36 7.71
N GLU A 49 20.28 11.78 8.57
CA GLU A 49 20.32 12.14 9.98
C GLU A 49 20.90 13.56 10.09
N VAL A 50 20.12 14.48 10.66
CA VAL A 50 20.54 15.88 10.83
C VAL A 50 21.68 15.90 11.84
N SER A 51 22.91 15.94 11.31
CA SER A 51 24.12 16.14 12.09
C SER A 51 24.22 17.62 12.39
N ASP A 52 24.02 17.95 13.67
CA ASP A 52 24.28 19.24 14.29
C ASP A 52 23.43 20.45 13.89
N VAL A 53 22.96 21.11 14.94
CA VAL A 53 22.29 22.41 14.96
C VAL A 53 23.31 23.52 14.67
N ALA A 54 24.01 23.41 13.54
CA ALA A 54 25.10 24.30 13.16
C ALA A 54 24.81 24.99 11.84
N ALA A 55 23.79 25.85 11.84
CA ALA A 55 23.79 27.19 11.26
C ALA A 55 22.34 27.66 11.16
N MET A 56 22.08 28.89 11.60
CA MET A 56 20.88 29.64 11.23
C MET A 56 20.96 30.07 9.75
N THR A 57 21.31 29.15 8.86
CA THR A 57 21.17 29.35 7.42
C THR A 57 19.69 29.32 7.08
N PRO A 58 19.20 30.22 6.21
CA PRO A 58 17.85 30.11 5.68
C PRO A 58 17.66 28.70 5.12
N ALA A 59 16.51 28.10 5.40
CA ALA A 59 16.17 26.79 4.87
C ALA A 59 16.44 26.78 3.36
N PRO A 60 17.07 25.73 2.81
CA PRO A 60 17.34 25.65 1.38
C PRO A 60 16.04 25.87 0.59
N GLU A 61 16.14 26.58 -0.53
CA GLU A 61 14.98 26.81 -1.39
C GLU A 61 14.32 25.48 -1.73
N LYS A 62 13.04 25.36 -1.42
CA LYS A 62 12.26 24.17 -1.75
C LYS A 62 12.12 24.10 -3.27
N ARG A 63 12.74 23.10 -3.88
CA ARG A 63 12.64 22.80 -5.30
C ARG A 63 11.63 21.67 -5.54
N VAL A 64 10.74 21.82 -6.52
CA VAL A 64 9.70 20.82 -6.81
C VAL A 64 9.94 20.19 -8.18
N VAL A 65 10.08 18.86 -8.20
CA VAL A 65 10.20 18.07 -9.42
C VAL A 65 8.92 17.26 -9.62
N ASN A 66 8.26 17.43 -10.76
CA ASN A 66 7.15 16.56 -11.18
C ASN A 66 7.59 15.68 -12.35
N VAL A 67 7.17 14.42 -12.32
CA VAL A 67 7.37 13.44 -13.39
C VAL A 67 6.00 12.96 -13.85
N TYR A 68 5.69 13.20 -15.13
CA TYR A 68 4.41 12.85 -15.73
C TYR A 68 4.48 11.48 -16.41
N ARG A 69 3.31 10.88 -16.69
CA ARG A 69 3.20 9.52 -17.26
C ARG A 69 3.78 9.41 -18.67
N ASP A 70 3.77 10.50 -19.42
CA ASP A 70 4.36 10.63 -20.76
C ASP A 70 5.89 10.82 -20.73
N GLY A 71 6.49 10.88 -19.54
CA GLY A 71 7.93 11.10 -19.36
C GLY A 71 8.31 12.57 -19.33
N GLN A 72 7.35 13.50 -19.40
CA GLN A 72 7.63 14.93 -19.22
C GLN A 72 8.11 15.18 -17.78
N ILE A 73 9.09 16.07 -17.63
CA ILE A 73 9.66 16.45 -16.34
C ILE A 73 9.52 17.97 -16.20
N THR A 74 9.04 18.43 -15.04
CA THR A 74 9.03 19.86 -14.71
C THR A 74 9.78 20.14 -13.43
N LEU A 75 10.60 21.19 -13.44
CA LEU A 75 11.25 21.79 -12.29
C LEU A 75 10.55 23.12 -11.99
N ASP A 76 9.95 23.27 -10.81
CA ASP A 76 9.21 24.48 -10.41
C ASP A 76 8.17 24.95 -11.45
N ARG A 77 7.46 23.99 -12.07
CA ARG A 77 6.48 24.19 -13.17
C ARG A 77 7.08 24.57 -14.53
N GLN A 78 8.40 24.61 -14.67
CA GLN A 78 9.06 24.76 -15.96
C GLN A 78 9.45 23.39 -16.50
N GLU A 79 9.10 23.10 -17.75
CA GLU A 79 9.52 21.88 -18.43
C GLU A 79 11.04 21.87 -18.60
N VAL A 80 11.68 20.77 -18.23
CA VAL A 80 13.13 20.57 -18.33
C VAL A 80 13.44 19.18 -18.82
N SER A 81 14.53 19.03 -19.57
CA SER A 81 15.06 17.71 -19.90
C SER A 81 15.77 17.07 -18.70
N LEU A 82 15.96 15.75 -18.74
CA LEU A 82 16.70 15.02 -17.69
C LEU A 82 18.15 15.53 -17.56
N LEU A 83 18.79 15.88 -18.68
CA LEU A 83 20.15 16.40 -18.67
C LEU A 83 20.23 17.77 -17.99
N GLU A 84 19.27 18.65 -18.27
CA GLU A 84 19.19 19.96 -17.62
C GLU A 84 18.91 19.83 -16.13
N LEU A 85 18.05 18.89 -15.73
CA LEU A 85 17.73 18.65 -14.31
C LEU A 85 18.95 18.18 -13.49
N VAL A 86 19.81 17.31 -14.05
CA VAL A 86 21.01 16.81 -13.34
C VAL A 86 22.11 17.88 -13.25
N SER A 87 22.11 18.84 -14.16
CA SER A 87 23.11 19.92 -14.21
C SER A 87 22.82 21.13 -13.31
N ARG A 88 21.62 21.19 -12.71
CA ARG A 88 21.11 22.31 -11.90
C ARG A 88 21.17 21.99 -10.41
#